data_AF-A0A382F737-F1
#
_entry.id   AF-A0A382F737-F1
#
_cell.length_a   1.000
_cell.length_b   1.000
_cell.length_c   1.000
_cell.angle_alpha   90.00
_cell.angle_beta   90.00
_cell.angle_gamma   90.00
#
_symmetry.space_group_name_H-M   'P 1'
#
loop_
_entity.id
_entity.type
_entity.pdbx_description
1 polymer ?
#
loop_
_entity_poly.entity_id
_entity_poly.type
_entity_poly.pdbx_seq_one_letter_code
_entity_poly.pdbx_strand_id
1 'polypeptide(L)' 'MKIFDKYGCPSYISFDHDLGANSKTGFDIVKDMVERDLNKRGRWIPKNFTYDVHSANPVGKKNIIGLLDNYLEKRK' A
#
# COMPACT_ATOMS: atom_id res chain seq x y z
N MET A 1 -11.48 4.88 -1.81
CA MET A 1 -11.19 5.19 -0.40
C MET A 1 -11.15 6.71 -0.29
N LYS A 2 -12.07 7.34 0.46
CA LYS A 2 -12.37 8.79 0.33
C LYS A 2 -11.13 9.71 0.42
N ILE A 3 -10.10 9.32 1.16
CA ILE A 3 -8.85 10.08 1.30
C ILE A 3 -8.04 10.08 -0.02
N PHE A 4 -7.82 8.90 -0.62
CA PHE A 4 -7.11 8.79 -1.90
C PHE A 4 -7.85 9.46 -3.06
N ASP A 5 -9.18 9.38 -3.05
CA ASP A 5 -10.00 10.00 -4.10
C ASP A 5 -9.91 11.54 -4.04
N LYS A 6 -9.66 12.12 -2.85
CA LYS A 6 -9.53 13.56 -2.64
C LYS A 6 -8.10 14.09 -2.77
N TYR A 7 -7.10 13.35 -2.29
CA TYR A 7 -5.73 13.84 -2.15
C TYR A 7 -4.70 13.07 -2.99
N GLY A 8 -5.10 11.96 -3.62
CA GLY A 8 -4.17 11.07 -4.30
C GLY A 8 -3.35 10.21 -3.34
N CYS A 9 -2.26 9.64 -3.85
CA CYS A 9 -1.32 8.85 -3.06
C CYS A 9 -0.31 9.79 -2.37
N PRO A 10 -0.16 9.71 -1.04
CA PRO A 10 0.87 10.48 -0.33
C PRO A 10 2.27 9.97 -0.68
N SER A 11 3.31 10.75 -0.39
CA SER A 11 4.71 10.32 -0.58
C SER A 11 5.23 9.38 0.51
N TYR A 12 4.53 9.26 1.63
CA TYR A 12 4.86 8.35 2.74
C TYR A 12 3.62 7.73 3.35
N ILE A 13 3.65 6.43 3.65
CA ILE A 13 2.61 5.72 4.41
C ILE A 13 3.27 4.77 5.41
N SER A 14 2.68 4.68 6.60
CA SER A 14 3.03 3.68 7.59
C SER A 14 1.87 2.68 7.72
N PHE A 15 2.11 1.40 7.40
CA PHE A 15 1.07 0.38 7.36
C PHE A 15 1.03 -0.47 8.62
N ASP A 16 -0.17 -0.89 8.98
CA ASP A 16 -0.43 -1.84 10.06
C ASP A 16 -1.40 -2.94 9.60
N HIS A 17 -1.15 -4.18 10.03
CA HIS A 17 -2.02 -5.32 9.76
C HIS A 17 -2.76 -5.80 11.03
N ASP A 18 -2.35 -5.37 12.22
CA ASP A 18 -2.91 -5.91 13.46
C ASP A 18 -4.25 -5.28 13.83
N LEU A 19 -4.45 -4.02 13.44
CA LEU A 19 -5.70 -3.30 13.64
C LEU A 19 -6.68 -3.65 12.51
N GLY A 20 -7.93 -3.90 12.90
CA GLY A 20 -9.02 -4.21 11.96
C GLY A 20 -9.56 -5.64 12.04
N ALA A 21 -9.50 -6.32 13.19
CA ALA A 21 -10.11 -7.64 13.39
C ALA A 21 -11.53 -7.73 12.77
N ASN A 22 -11.74 -8.69 11.86
CA ASN A 22 -12.95 -8.90 11.04
C ASN A 22 -13.27 -7.80 10.00
N SER A 23 -12.31 -6.97 9.63
CA SER A 23 -12.46 -5.88 8.65
C SER A 23 -11.21 -5.74 7.78
N LYS A 24 -11.16 -4.66 6.98
CA LYS A 24 -10.01 -4.38 6.09
C LYS A 24 -8.76 -4.03 6.91
N THR A 25 -7.63 -4.57 6.50
CA THR A 25 -6.31 -4.36 7.11
C THR A 25 -5.44 -3.44 6.23
N GLY A 26 -4.25 -3.08 6.70
CA GLY A 26 -3.26 -2.39 5.86
C GLY A 26 -2.94 -3.13 4.57
N PHE A 27 -3.06 -4.46 4.53
CA PHE A 27 -2.86 -5.23 3.30
C PHE A 27 -3.93 -4.95 2.24
N ASP A 28 -5.17 -4.70 2.64
CA ASP A 28 -6.23 -4.33 1.71
C ASP A 28 -6.02 -2.92 1.13
N ILE A 29 -5.43 -2.01 1.91
CA ILE A 29 -5.01 -0.69 1.41
C ILE A 29 -3.93 -0.85 0.35
N VAL A 30 -2.93 -1.69 0.59
CA VAL A 30 -1.85 -1.96 -0.37
C VAL A 30 -2.39 -2.50 -1.69
N LYS A 31 -3.35 -3.44 -1.65
CA LYS A 31 -4.00 -3.95 -2.86
C LYS A 31 -4.72 -2.83 -3.64
N ASP A 32 -5.53 -2.02 -2.98
CA ASP A 32 -6.23 -0.87 -3.61
C ASP A 32 -5.22 0.12 -4.21
N MET A 33 -4.08 0.36 -3.56
CA MET A 33 -3.01 1.21 -4.10
C MET A 33 -2.40 0.65 -5.38
N VAL A 34 -2.04 -0.64 -5.39
CA VAL A 34 -1.46 -1.31 -6.57
C VAL A 34 -2.45 -1.31 -7.72
N GLU A 35 -3.71 -1.66 -7.47
CA GLU A 35 -4.77 -1.63 -8.49
C GLU A 35 -4.97 -0.23 -9.08
N ARG A 36 -4.99 0.81 -8.24
CA ARG A 36 -5.08 2.21 -8.69
C ARG A 36 -3.89 2.59 -9.56
N ASP A 37 -2.69 2.25 -9.14
CA ASP A 37 -1.49 2.62 -9.88
C ASP A 37 -1.40 1.88 -11.22
N LEU A 38 -1.78 0.61 -11.26
CA LEU A 38 -1.95 -0.16 -12.51
C LEU A 38 -2.97 0.52 -13.46
N ASN A 39 -4.15 0.89 -12.95
CA ASN A 39 -5.19 1.58 -13.72
C ASN A 39 -4.74 2.95 -14.23
N LYS A 40 -3.75 3.57 -13.58
CA LYS A 40 -3.15 4.85 -13.96
C LYS A 40 -1.79 4.70 -14.64
N ARG A 41 -1.45 3.50 -15.12
CA ARG A 41 -0.21 3.19 -15.86
C ARG A 41 1.05 3.57 -15.08
N GLY A 42 1.09 3.29 -13.77
CA GLY A 42 2.24 3.55 -12.89
C GLY A 42 2.46 5.03 -12.54
N ARG A 43 1.45 5.89 -12.74
CA ARG A 43 1.57 7.35 -12.56
C ARG A 43 0.83 7.88 -11.33
N TRP A 44 0.18 7.03 -10.55
CA TRP A 44 -0.60 7.43 -9.38
C TRP A 44 0.22 7.41 -8.09
N ILE A 45 1.06 6.39 -7.87
CA ILE A 45 1.99 6.35 -6.75
C ILE A 45 3.21 7.22 -7.09
N PRO A 46 3.58 8.22 -6.28
CA PRO A 46 4.72 9.10 -6.56
C PRO A 46 6.04 8.35 -6.73
N LYS A 47 6.98 8.92 -7.51
CA LYS A 47 8.32 8.33 -7.69
C LYS A 47 9.13 8.30 -6.40
N ASN A 48 8.92 9.29 -5.52
CA ASN A 48 9.54 9.41 -4.21
C ASN A 48 8.70 8.75 -3.09
N PHE A 49 7.80 7.84 -3.44
CA PHE A 49 7.02 7.10 -2.46
C PHE A 49 7.92 6.24 -1.58
N THR A 50 7.72 6.33 -0.28
CA THR A 50 8.41 5.54 0.74
C THR A 50 7.38 4.99 1.73
N TYR A 51 7.70 3.92 2.44
CA TYR A 51 6.76 3.36 3.40
C TYR A 51 7.47 2.60 4.52
N ASP A 52 6.74 2.36 5.61
CA ASP A 52 7.13 1.44 6.69
C ASP A 52 5.96 0.50 7.05
N VAL A 53 6.26 -0.60 7.72
CA VAL A 53 5.27 -1.58 8.18
C VAL A 53 5.52 -1.92 9.66
N HIS A 54 4.73 -1.29 10.53
CA HIS A 54 4.73 -1.56 11.97
C HIS A 54 3.62 -2.55 12.33
N SER A 55 3.82 -3.82 11.99
CA SER A 55 2.87 -4.88 12.36
C SER A 55 3.55 -5.98 13.18
N ALA A 56 2.91 -6.35 14.28
CA ALA A 56 3.17 -7.51 15.11
C ALA A 56 2.80 -8.83 14.41
N ASN A 57 1.83 -8.85 13.49
CA ASN A 57 1.52 -10.01 12.65
C ASN A 57 2.64 -10.24 11.61
N PRO A 58 3.50 -11.26 11.77
CA PRO A 58 4.66 -11.45 10.89
C PRO A 58 4.25 -11.88 9.47
N VAL A 59 3.12 -12.56 9.33
CA VAL A 59 2.58 -12.98 8.03
C VAL A 59 2.00 -11.78 7.29
N GLY A 60 1.19 -10.97 7.99
CA GLY A 60 0.62 -9.74 7.46
C GLY A 60 1.70 -8.74 7.02
N LYS A 61 2.72 -8.54 7.86
CA LYS A 61 3.88 -7.71 7.54
C LYS A 61 4.60 -8.19 6.27
N LYS A 62 4.91 -9.48 6.17
CA LYS A 62 5.55 -10.06 4.97
C LYS A 62 4.71 -9.90 3.71
N ASN A 63 3.39 -10.04 3.81
CA ASN A 63 2.49 -9.88 2.67
C ASN A 63 2.47 -8.43 2.15
N ILE A 64 2.43 -7.44 3.06
CA ILE A 64 2.50 -6.02 2.69
C ILE A 64 3.83 -5.70 2.00
N ILE A 65 4.94 -6.04 2.65
CA ILE A 65 6.29 -5.79 2.12
C ILE A 65 6.47 -6.48 0.78
N GLY A 66 6.17 -7.78 0.72
CA GLY A 66 6.32 -8.57 -0.50
C GLY A 66 5.49 -8.03 -1.67
N LEU A 67 4.26 -7.56 -1.43
CA LEU A 67 3.45 -7.00 -2.51
C LEU A 67 3.98 -5.63 -2.98
N LEU A 68 4.29 -4.71 -2.05
CA LEU A 68 4.77 -3.37 -2.40
C LEU A 68 6.15 -3.40 -3.05
N ASP A 69 7.12 -4.11 -2.47
CA ASP A 69 8.49 -4.14 -2.99
C ASP A 69 8.52 -4.70 -4.41
N ASN A 70 7.88 -5.86 -4.63
CA ASN A 70 7.80 -6.46 -5.95
C ASN A 70 7.09 -5.55 -6.97
N TYR A 71 6.05 -4.83 -6.54
CA TYR A 71 5.33 -3.92 -7.42
C TYR A 71 6.17 -2.69 -7.77
N LEU A 72 6.76 -2.03 -6.78
CA LEU A 72 7.55 -0.81 -6.95
C LEU A 72 8.84 -1.09 -7.73
N GLU A 73 9.44 -2.28 -7.60
CA GLU A 73 10.59 -2.70 -8.41
C GLU A 73 10.22 -2.90 -9.88
N LYS A 74 9.04 -3.47 -10.15
CA LYS A 74 8.62 -3.83 -11.52
C LYS A 74 7.86 -2.72 -12.23
N ARG A 75 7.34 -1.73 -11.52
CA ARG A 75 6.63 -0.61 -12.16
C ARG A 75 7.62 0.18 -13.02
N LYS A 76 7.27 0.35 -14.29
CA LYS A 76 8.03 1.13 -15.27
C LYS A 76 7.14 2.23 -15.83
#